data_AF-A0A7C9HDS2-F1
#
_entry.id   AF-A0A7C9HDS2-F1
#
_cell.length_a   1.000
_cell.length_b   1.000
_cell.length_c   1.000
_cell.angle_alpha   90.00
_cell.angle_beta   90.00
_cell.angle_gamma   90.00
#
_symmetry.space_group_name_H-M   'P 1'
#
loop_
_entity.id
_entity.type
_entity.pdbx_description
1 polymer ?
#
loop_
_entity_poly.entity_id
_entity_poly.type
_entity_poly.pdbx_seq_one_letter_code
_entity_poly.pdbx_strand_id
1 'polypeptide(L)'
;METTELQYPNEEKFKNNLVSYLQEHGLVDEMLPDAIDIEGKWLEIAQAYLPDGTREFSAYPTVSLGWMMYVGMAVAKYWDEDWELYNKVENLYTYLRDRIDYDHMDDYICEKVLLLSAEDHQRLASVVGECAARTNSLLHHLGLAPGSPEAFHSYVAALHQLYTMGAAMQLKTMGYHMTKL
;
A
#
# COMPACT_ATOMS: atom_id res chain seq x y z
N MET A 1 25.68 1.24 -12.10
CA MET A 1 24.59 0.26 -12.22
C MET A 1 23.34 1.09 -12.33
N GLU A 2 22.82 1.25 -13.53
CA GLU A 2 21.54 1.95 -13.74
C GLU A 2 20.46 1.08 -13.08
N THR A 3 19.93 1.54 -11.95
CA THR A 3 18.63 1.10 -11.48
C THR A 3 17.65 1.48 -12.58
N THR A 4 17.33 0.53 -13.46
CA THR A 4 16.17 0.66 -14.33
C THR A 4 14.99 0.77 -13.38
N GLU A 5 14.52 1.99 -13.11
CA GLU A 5 13.26 2.21 -12.40
C GLU A 5 12.23 1.33 -13.10
N LEU A 6 11.64 0.41 -12.34
CA LEU A 6 10.63 -0.50 -12.86
C LEU A 6 9.42 0.36 -13.23
N GLN A 7 9.37 0.83 -14.46
CA GLN A 7 8.32 1.75 -14.89
C GLN A 7 7.06 0.93 -15.15
N TYR A 8 6.14 0.93 -14.19
CA TYR A 8 4.90 0.18 -14.37
C TYR A 8 3.94 0.94 -15.31
N PRO A 9 3.30 0.25 -16.26
CA PRO A 9 2.28 0.86 -17.11
C PRO A 9 1.14 1.43 -16.26
N ASN A 10 0.65 2.61 -16.62
CA ASN A 10 -0.48 3.30 -15.96
C ASN A 10 -0.24 3.71 -14.49
N GLU A 11 0.95 3.54 -13.95
CA GLU A 11 1.29 3.87 -12.56
C GLU A 11 0.93 5.30 -12.17
N GLU A 12 1.31 6.27 -13.01
CA GLU A 12 0.99 7.68 -12.80
C GLU A 12 -0.53 7.94 -12.75
N LYS A 13 -1.36 7.12 -13.41
CA LYS A 13 -2.83 7.27 -13.31
C LYS A 13 -3.34 6.87 -11.93
N PHE A 14 -2.83 5.76 -11.38
CA PHE A 14 -3.17 5.31 -10.03
C PHE A 14 -2.69 6.31 -8.98
N LYS A 15 -1.43 6.73 -9.10
CA LYS A 15 -0.83 7.76 -8.25
C LYS A 15 -1.66 9.04 -8.21
N ASN A 16 -1.92 9.65 -9.37
CA ASN A 16 -2.65 10.90 -9.45
C ASN A 16 -4.08 10.78 -8.89
N ASN A 17 -4.75 9.66 -9.13
CA ASN A 17 -6.09 9.42 -8.61
C ASN A 17 -6.11 9.31 -7.07
N LEU A 18 -5.21 8.50 -6.51
CA LEU A 18 -5.11 8.29 -5.07
C LEU A 18 -4.64 9.55 -4.33
N VAL A 19 -3.57 10.19 -4.82
CA VAL A 19 -3.01 11.40 -4.24
C VAL A 19 -4.06 12.51 -4.20
N SER A 20 -4.80 12.72 -5.29
CA SER A 20 -5.85 13.75 -5.34
C SER A 20 -6.90 13.52 -4.24
N TYR A 21 -7.41 12.28 -4.13
CA TYR A 21 -8.38 11.92 -3.09
C TYR A 21 -7.82 12.12 -1.68
N LEU A 22 -6.61 11.62 -1.41
CA LEU A 22 -6.01 11.69 -0.08
C LEU A 22 -5.67 13.12 0.34
N GLN A 23 -5.21 13.96 -0.60
CA GLN A 23 -4.93 15.38 -0.36
C GLN A 23 -6.21 16.18 -0.09
N GLU A 24 -7.28 15.93 -0.86
CA GLU A 24 -8.60 16.56 -0.64
C GLU A 24 -9.13 16.29 0.78
N HIS A 25 -8.79 15.14 1.37
CA HIS A 25 -9.19 14.74 2.72
C HIS A 25 -8.13 15.06 3.79
N GLY A 26 -7.02 15.70 3.40
CA GLY A 26 -5.92 16.06 4.31
C GLY A 26 -5.15 14.87 4.88
N LEU A 27 -5.23 13.69 4.26
CA LEU A 27 -4.65 12.42 4.72
C LEU A 27 -3.19 12.22 4.28
N VAL A 28 -2.73 12.97 3.28
CA VAL A 28 -1.32 13.10 2.89
C VAL A 28 -0.99 14.57 2.69
N ASP A 29 0.30 14.91 2.61
CA ASP A 29 0.74 16.29 2.35
C ASP A 29 0.74 16.63 0.85
N GLU A 30 0.83 17.92 0.51
CA GLU A 30 0.95 18.38 -0.88
C GLU A 30 2.17 17.78 -1.57
N MET A 31 3.26 17.65 -0.82
CA MET A 31 4.47 16.95 -1.22
C MET A 31 4.51 15.59 -0.53
N LEU A 32 4.64 14.52 -1.30
CA LEU A 32 4.78 13.17 -0.73
C LEU A 32 6.19 12.98 -0.14
N PRO A 33 6.34 12.17 0.93
CA PRO A 33 7.64 11.85 1.50
C PRO A 33 8.51 11.05 0.52
N ASP A 34 9.82 11.34 0.55
CA ASP A 34 10.83 10.54 -0.13
C ASP A 34 11.21 9.35 0.76
N ALA A 35 10.39 8.30 0.69
CA ALA A 35 10.42 7.16 1.59
C ALA A 35 11.35 6.03 1.10
N ILE A 36 12.61 6.35 0.79
CA ILE A 36 13.57 5.46 0.10
C ILE A 36 13.72 4.09 0.79
N ASP A 37 13.80 4.06 2.12
CA ASP A 37 13.94 2.80 2.88
C ASP A 37 12.70 1.90 2.75
N ILE A 38 11.51 2.51 2.81
CA ILE A 38 10.23 1.83 2.70
C ILE A 38 10.02 1.35 1.26
N GLU A 39 10.35 2.19 0.28
CA GLU A 39 10.33 1.88 -1.15
C GLU A 39 11.30 0.73 -1.47
N GLY A 40 12.48 0.69 -0.83
CA GLY A 40 13.46 -0.38 -0.97
C GLY A 40 12.93 -1.77 -0.62
N LYS A 41 11.86 -1.87 0.18
CA LYS A 41 11.19 -3.15 0.54
C LYS A 41 10.08 -3.56 -0.42
N TRP A 42 9.69 -2.70 -1.36
CA TRP A 42 8.55 -2.95 -2.25
C TRP A 42 8.67 -4.28 -3.00
N LEU A 43 9.82 -4.55 -3.64
CA LEU A 43 9.97 -5.74 -4.50
C LEU A 43 9.82 -7.05 -3.74
N GLU A 44 10.42 -7.18 -2.54
CA GLU A 44 10.30 -8.39 -1.72
C GLU A 44 8.85 -8.57 -1.21
N ILE A 45 8.20 -7.47 -0.79
CA ILE A 45 6.82 -7.48 -0.31
C ILE A 45 5.87 -7.88 -1.45
N ALA A 46 6.00 -7.24 -2.62
CA ALA A 46 5.15 -7.52 -3.76
C ALA A 46 5.25 -8.98 -4.20
N GLN A 47 6.47 -9.53 -4.30
CA GLN A 47 6.67 -10.93 -4.69
C GLN A 47 6.02 -11.91 -3.71
N ALA A 48 6.11 -11.65 -2.40
CA ALA A 48 5.50 -12.50 -1.38
C ALA A 48 3.97 -12.34 -1.30
N TYR A 49 3.45 -11.14 -1.59
CA TYR A 49 2.03 -10.81 -1.58
C TYR A 49 1.25 -11.38 -2.78
N LEU A 50 1.88 -11.38 -3.96
CA LEU A 50 1.22 -11.71 -5.23
C LEU A 50 0.43 -13.04 -5.24
N PRO A 51 0.92 -14.15 -4.66
CA PRO A 51 0.16 -15.40 -4.60
C PRO A 51 -1.18 -15.25 -3.85
N ASP A 52 -1.19 -14.54 -2.73
CA ASP A 52 -2.39 -14.32 -1.93
C ASP A 52 -3.33 -13.31 -2.59
N GLY A 53 -2.79 -12.15 -3.00
CA GLY A 53 -3.59 -11.12 -3.67
C GLY A 53 -4.22 -11.62 -4.98
N THR A 54 -3.46 -12.29 -5.84
CA THR A 54 -4.00 -12.77 -7.13
C THR A 54 -5.10 -13.83 -6.94
N ARG A 55 -4.97 -14.66 -5.91
CA ARG A 55 -5.99 -15.66 -5.54
C ARG A 55 -7.30 -14.99 -5.15
N GLU A 56 -7.24 -13.97 -4.31
CA GLU A 56 -8.45 -13.28 -3.80
C GLU A 56 -9.02 -12.25 -4.77
N PHE A 57 -8.21 -11.67 -5.65
CA PHE A 57 -8.61 -10.58 -6.55
C PHE A 57 -9.85 -10.90 -7.40
N SER A 58 -10.02 -12.16 -7.80
CA SER A 58 -11.17 -12.57 -8.63
C SER A 58 -12.51 -12.49 -7.90
N ALA A 59 -12.53 -12.74 -6.59
CA ALA A 59 -13.74 -12.74 -5.76
C ALA A 59 -13.89 -11.44 -4.97
N TYR A 60 -12.78 -10.90 -4.47
CA TYR A 60 -12.73 -9.76 -3.56
C TYR A 60 -11.64 -8.76 -3.99
N PRO A 61 -11.78 -8.09 -5.16
CA PRO A 61 -10.75 -7.23 -5.71
C PRO A 61 -10.40 -6.04 -4.80
N THR A 62 -11.38 -5.44 -4.14
CA THR A 62 -11.14 -4.31 -3.23
C THR A 62 -10.42 -4.71 -1.96
N VAL A 63 -10.69 -5.92 -1.43
CA VAL A 63 -9.96 -6.45 -0.26
C VAL A 63 -8.51 -6.73 -0.64
N SER A 64 -8.32 -7.45 -1.76
CA SER A 64 -6.99 -7.76 -2.30
C SER A 64 -6.16 -6.53 -2.63
N LEU A 65 -6.78 -5.42 -3.02
CA LEU A 65 -6.07 -4.17 -3.23
C LEU A 65 -5.81 -3.45 -1.90
N GLY A 66 -6.83 -3.31 -1.06
CA GLY A 66 -6.76 -2.56 0.20
C GLY A 66 -5.72 -3.07 1.18
N TRP A 67 -5.49 -4.39 1.24
CA TRP A 67 -4.45 -4.99 2.09
C TRP A 67 -3.06 -4.42 1.86
N MET A 68 -2.72 -4.10 0.62
CA MET A 68 -1.41 -3.53 0.31
C MET A 68 -1.21 -2.14 0.93
N MET A 69 -2.30 -1.41 1.11
CA MET A 69 -2.29 -0.11 1.78
C MET A 69 -2.00 -0.24 3.28
N TYR A 70 -2.61 -1.22 3.95
CA TYR A 70 -2.27 -1.54 5.35
C TYR A 70 -0.83 -2.02 5.51
N VAL A 71 -0.33 -2.85 4.57
CA VAL A 71 1.08 -3.28 4.57
C VAL A 71 2.00 -2.07 4.49
N GLY A 72 1.73 -1.11 3.61
CA GLY A 72 2.48 0.15 3.52
C GLY A 72 2.51 0.94 4.84
N MET A 73 1.36 1.03 5.53
CA MET A 73 1.28 1.68 6.84
C MET A 73 2.11 0.93 7.89
N ALA A 74 2.01 -0.40 7.93
CA ALA A 74 2.78 -1.22 8.87
C ALA A 74 4.29 -1.08 8.66
N VAL A 75 4.75 -1.06 7.40
CA VAL A 75 6.19 -0.86 7.10
C VAL A 75 6.64 0.53 7.52
N ALA A 76 5.86 1.58 7.26
CA ALA A 76 6.17 2.91 7.74
C ALA A 76 6.26 2.98 9.27
N LYS A 77 5.34 2.30 9.97
CA LYS A 77 5.36 2.20 11.43
C LYS A 77 6.61 1.49 11.94
N TYR A 78 7.00 0.39 11.31
CA TYR A 78 8.23 -0.33 11.66
C TYR A 78 9.51 0.44 11.37
N TRP A 79 9.51 1.23 10.29
CA TRP A 79 10.61 2.14 9.98
C TRP A 79 10.79 3.22 11.07
N ASP A 80 9.69 3.78 11.59
CA ASP A 80 9.71 4.75 12.70
C ASP A 80 10.13 4.12 14.05
N GLU A 81 9.72 2.87 14.32
CA GLU A 81 9.97 2.22 15.61
C GLU A 81 11.42 1.72 15.80
N ASP A 82 11.91 0.89 14.87
CA ASP A 82 13.27 0.33 14.93
C ASP A 82 13.67 -0.24 13.57
N TRP A 83 14.07 0.66 12.66
CA TRP A 83 14.47 0.24 11.32
C TRP A 83 15.67 -0.73 11.32
N GLU A 84 16.61 -0.59 12.26
CA GLU A 84 17.76 -1.49 12.35
C GLU A 84 17.35 -2.94 12.64
N LEU A 85 16.28 -3.14 13.41
CA LEU A 85 15.70 -4.45 13.65
C LEU A 85 14.88 -4.92 12.45
N TYR A 86 13.91 -4.12 12.01
CA TYR A 86 12.93 -4.54 11.01
C TYR A 86 13.51 -4.70 9.61
N ASN A 87 14.56 -3.95 9.25
CA ASN A 87 15.26 -4.13 7.98
C ASN A 87 15.94 -5.51 7.86
N LYS A 88 16.23 -6.19 9.00
CA LYS A 88 16.79 -7.54 9.04
C LYS A 88 15.74 -8.65 8.89
N VAL A 89 14.45 -8.30 8.97
CA VAL A 89 13.38 -9.26 8.72
C VAL A 89 13.43 -9.65 7.25
N GLU A 90 13.43 -10.95 6.97
CA GLU A 90 13.59 -11.50 5.62
C GLU A 90 12.51 -11.00 4.65
N ASN A 91 11.26 -10.89 5.12
CA ASN A 91 10.16 -10.34 4.36
C ASN A 91 9.07 -9.77 5.29
N LEU A 92 8.86 -8.45 5.25
CA LEU A 92 7.93 -7.78 6.17
C LEU A 92 6.46 -8.18 5.97
N TYR A 93 6.04 -8.47 4.73
CA TYR A 93 4.69 -8.96 4.46
C TYR A 93 4.46 -10.34 5.06
N THR A 94 5.39 -11.28 4.82
CA THR A 94 5.31 -12.64 5.38
C THR A 94 5.31 -12.59 6.91
N TYR A 95 6.16 -11.73 7.49
CA TYR A 95 6.18 -11.49 8.93
C TYR A 95 4.84 -10.98 9.48
N LEU A 96 4.14 -10.10 8.77
CA LEU A 96 2.81 -9.62 9.16
C LEU A 96 1.75 -10.73 9.03
N ARG A 97 1.67 -11.36 7.85
CA ARG A 97 0.68 -12.39 7.54
C ARG A 97 0.78 -13.58 8.48
N ASP A 98 1.99 -14.06 8.75
CA ASP A 98 2.21 -15.28 9.56
C ASP A 98 1.94 -15.06 11.07
N ARG A 99 1.71 -13.80 11.51
CA ARG A 99 1.28 -13.50 12.88
C ARG A 99 -0.21 -13.73 13.09
N ILE A 100 -0.99 -13.79 12.01
CA ILE A 100 -2.41 -14.09 12.03
C ILE A 100 -2.74 -14.95 10.80
N ASP A 101 -3.34 -14.35 9.78
CA ASP A 101 -3.58 -14.90 8.45
C ASP A 101 -3.81 -13.73 7.46
N TYR A 102 -4.12 -14.07 6.20
CA TYR A 102 -4.42 -13.06 5.18
C TYR A 102 -5.75 -12.32 5.44
N ASP A 103 -6.78 -13.02 5.93
CA ASP A 103 -8.15 -12.51 5.99
C ASP A 103 -8.36 -11.50 7.13
N HIS A 104 -7.52 -11.53 8.16
CA HIS A 104 -7.58 -10.65 9.34
C HIS A 104 -6.34 -9.74 9.47
N MET A 105 -5.60 -9.54 8.38
CA MET A 105 -4.34 -8.79 8.41
C MET A 105 -4.56 -7.30 8.72
N ASP A 106 -5.65 -6.71 8.26
CA ASP A 106 -6.04 -5.34 8.58
C ASP A 106 -6.33 -5.15 10.07
N ASP A 107 -7.13 -6.04 10.67
CA ASP A 107 -7.43 -6.03 12.10
C ASP A 107 -6.13 -6.08 12.92
N TYR A 108 -5.21 -6.97 12.57
CA TYR A 108 -3.92 -7.08 13.23
C TYR A 108 -3.07 -5.82 13.06
N ILE A 109 -2.96 -5.28 11.84
CA ILE A 109 -2.18 -4.07 11.57
C ILE A 109 -2.76 -2.89 12.36
N CYS A 110 -4.07 -2.66 12.28
CA CYS A 110 -4.74 -1.57 12.97
C CYS A 110 -4.57 -1.66 14.49
N GLU A 111 -4.83 -2.82 15.08
CA GLU A 111 -4.87 -2.96 16.54
C GLU A 111 -3.51 -3.18 17.19
N LYS A 112 -2.62 -3.94 16.54
CA LYS A 112 -1.38 -4.44 17.16
C LYS A 112 -0.13 -3.73 16.65
N VAL A 113 -0.16 -3.18 15.43
CA VAL A 113 0.99 -2.47 14.84
C VAL A 113 0.78 -0.96 14.97
N LEU A 114 -0.35 -0.45 14.48
CA LEU A 114 -0.67 0.97 14.50
C LEU A 114 -1.26 1.42 15.84
N LEU A 115 -1.68 0.48 16.69
CA LEU A 115 -2.24 0.72 18.03
C LEU A 115 -3.47 1.65 18.01
N LEU A 116 -4.32 1.50 17.00
CA LEU A 116 -5.47 2.35 16.79
C LEU A 116 -6.61 2.06 17.78
N SER A 117 -7.37 3.10 18.09
CA SER A 117 -8.68 2.94 18.73
C SER A 117 -9.68 2.30 17.76
N ALA A 118 -10.77 1.73 18.27
CA ALA A 118 -11.83 1.19 17.42
C ALA A 118 -12.44 2.25 16.50
N GLU A 119 -12.52 3.50 16.96
CA GLU A 119 -13.02 4.63 16.17
C GLU A 119 -12.07 4.98 15.01
N ASP A 120 -10.77 5.05 15.28
CA ASP A 120 -9.77 5.36 14.26
C ASP A 120 -9.58 4.21 13.27
N HIS A 121 -9.73 2.97 13.74
CA HIS A 121 -9.77 1.80 12.87
C HIS A 121 -10.94 1.91 11.87
N GLN A 122 -12.16 2.20 12.32
CA GLN A 122 -13.31 2.35 11.41
C GLN A 122 -13.12 3.47 10.39
N ARG A 123 -12.51 4.60 10.80
CA ARG A 123 -12.15 5.69 9.90
C ARG A 123 -11.14 5.23 8.85
N LEU A 124 -10.09 4.54 9.29
CA LEU A 124 -9.04 4.04 8.41
C LEU A 124 -9.59 3.04 7.39
N ALA A 125 -10.41 2.09 7.83
CA ALA A 125 -11.05 1.11 6.96
C ALA A 125 -11.93 1.75 5.88
N SER A 126 -12.62 2.85 6.21
CA SER A 126 -13.41 3.61 5.25
C SER A 126 -12.52 4.25 4.16
N VAL A 127 -11.39 4.83 4.55
CA VAL A 127 -10.43 5.43 3.62
C VAL A 127 -9.79 4.37 2.73
N VAL A 128 -9.30 3.28 3.32
CA VAL A 128 -8.65 2.19 2.56
C VAL A 128 -9.64 1.55 1.59
N GLY A 129 -10.88 1.33 2.02
CA GLY A 129 -11.96 0.83 1.17
C GLY A 129 -12.23 1.74 -0.04
N GLU A 130 -12.28 3.06 0.16
CA GLU A 130 -12.47 4.03 -0.91
C GLU A 130 -11.27 4.06 -1.89
N CYS A 131 -10.03 4.05 -1.38
CA CYS A 131 -8.81 3.97 -2.20
C CYS A 131 -8.78 2.69 -3.04
N ALA A 132 -9.12 1.55 -2.45
CA ALA A 132 -9.17 0.27 -3.14
C ALA A 132 -10.29 0.25 -4.20
N ALA A 133 -11.48 0.77 -3.88
CA ALA A 133 -12.59 0.87 -4.82
C ALA A 133 -12.22 1.73 -6.04
N ARG A 134 -11.62 2.91 -5.82
CA ARG A 134 -11.14 3.81 -6.88
C ARG A 134 -10.11 3.14 -7.78
N THR A 135 -9.15 2.46 -7.16
CA THR A 135 -8.10 1.72 -7.87
C THR A 135 -8.69 0.61 -8.72
N ASN A 136 -9.63 -0.16 -8.17
CA ASN A 136 -10.32 -1.22 -8.90
C ASN A 136 -11.16 -0.66 -10.07
N SER A 137 -11.90 0.42 -9.85
CA SER A 137 -12.65 1.10 -10.91
C SER A 137 -11.73 1.55 -12.04
N LEU A 138 -10.56 2.12 -11.71
CA LEU A 138 -9.58 2.53 -12.71
C LEU A 138 -9.02 1.33 -13.49
N LEU A 139 -8.69 0.22 -12.83
CA LEU A 139 -8.27 -1.03 -13.48
C LEU A 139 -9.31 -1.51 -14.51
N HIS A 140 -10.60 -1.51 -14.16
CA HIS A 140 -11.67 -1.88 -15.09
C HIS A 140 -11.78 -0.94 -16.29
N HIS A 141 -11.57 0.37 -16.09
CA HIS A 141 -11.65 1.36 -17.16
C HIS A 141 -10.45 1.34 -18.12
N LEU A 142 -9.35 0.67 -17.77
CA LEU A 142 -8.21 0.52 -18.67
C LEU A 142 -8.48 -0.43 -19.84
N GLY A 143 -9.56 -1.22 -19.80
CA GLY A 143 -9.95 -2.11 -20.91
C GLY A 143 -8.92 -3.22 -21.18
N LEU A 144 -8.22 -3.67 -20.14
CA LEU A 144 -7.14 -4.65 -20.24
C LEU A 144 -7.70 -6.05 -20.53
N ALA A 145 -7.00 -6.80 -21.38
CA ALA A 145 -7.37 -8.17 -21.69
C ALA A 145 -7.13 -9.07 -20.45
N PRO A 146 -8.14 -9.84 -19.98
CA PRO A 146 -7.96 -10.74 -18.85
C PRO A 146 -6.83 -11.73 -19.07
N GLY A 147 -5.96 -11.90 -18.07
CA GLY A 147 -4.81 -12.81 -18.14
C GLY A 147 -3.65 -12.34 -19.03
N SER A 148 -3.66 -11.10 -19.53
CA SER A 148 -2.55 -10.57 -20.31
C SER A 148 -1.40 -10.05 -19.43
N PRO A 149 -0.16 -9.99 -19.95
CA PRO A 149 0.96 -9.35 -19.25
C PRO A 149 0.66 -7.91 -18.84
N GLU A 150 -0.05 -7.15 -19.67
CA GLU A 150 -0.42 -5.76 -19.39
C GLU A 150 -1.42 -5.65 -18.23
N ALA A 151 -2.37 -6.59 -18.13
CA ALA A 151 -3.28 -6.70 -17.00
C ALA A 151 -2.51 -6.96 -15.70
N PHE A 152 -1.55 -7.90 -15.74
CA PHE A 152 -0.71 -8.21 -14.59
C PHE A 152 0.17 -7.01 -14.19
N HIS A 153 0.86 -6.38 -15.13
CA HIS A 153 1.69 -5.21 -14.83
C HIS A 153 0.88 -4.03 -14.28
N SER A 154 -0.34 -3.81 -14.78
CA SER A 154 -1.22 -2.76 -14.25
C SER A 154 -1.73 -3.09 -12.84
N TYR A 155 -1.95 -4.37 -12.54
CA TYR A 155 -2.27 -4.82 -11.18
C TYR A 155 -1.11 -4.59 -10.21
N VAL A 156 0.12 -4.91 -10.61
CA VAL A 156 1.33 -4.61 -9.80
C VAL A 156 1.50 -3.11 -9.61
N ALA A 157 1.28 -2.29 -10.65
CA ALA A 157 1.29 -0.83 -10.55
C ALA A 157 0.27 -0.30 -9.53
N ALA A 158 -0.94 -0.85 -9.55
CA ALA A 158 -2.01 -0.51 -8.61
C ALA A 158 -1.62 -0.86 -7.16
N LEU A 159 -1.09 -2.07 -6.94
CA LEU A 159 -0.59 -2.47 -5.62
C LEU A 159 0.54 -1.55 -5.15
N HIS A 160 1.46 -1.19 -6.05
CA HIS A 160 2.58 -0.32 -5.70
C HIS A 160 2.11 1.06 -5.21
N GLN A 161 1.16 1.65 -5.91
CA GLN A 161 0.62 2.95 -5.50
C GLN A 161 -0.21 2.84 -4.22
N LEU A 162 -0.90 1.74 -3.96
CA LEU A 162 -1.57 1.53 -2.67
C LEU A 162 -0.57 1.38 -1.52
N TYR A 163 0.53 0.64 -1.73
CA TYR A 163 1.63 0.49 -0.76
C TYR A 163 2.23 1.86 -0.38
N THR A 164 2.66 2.62 -1.39
CA THR A 164 3.31 3.93 -1.18
C THR A 164 2.36 4.94 -0.55
N MET A 165 1.07 4.94 -0.93
CA MET A 165 0.07 5.83 -0.31
C MET A 165 -0.24 5.44 1.14
N GLY A 166 -0.27 4.14 1.45
CA GLY A 166 -0.38 3.67 2.83
C GLY A 166 0.79 4.15 3.68
N ALA A 167 2.02 4.00 3.18
CA ALA A 167 3.20 4.49 3.86
C ALA A 167 3.17 6.02 4.05
N ALA A 168 2.82 6.79 3.01
CA ALA A 168 2.73 8.24 3.09
C ALA A 168 1.70 8.73 4.12
N MET A 169 0.53 8.10 4.18
CA MET A 169 -0.49 8.40 5.19
C MET A 169 0.00 8.14 6.61
N GLN A 170 0.68 7.01 6.82
CA GLN A 170 1.17 6.66 8.13
C GLN A 170 2.32 7.59 8.57
N LEU A 171 3.24 7.91 7.66
CA LEU A 171 4.32 8.89 7.92
C LEU A 171 3.74 10.23 8.36
N LYS A 172 2.74 10.76 7.64
CA LYS A 172 2.05 11.99 8.05
C LYS A 172 1.40 11.86 9.42
N THR A 173 0.75 10.73 9.71
CA THR A 173 0.09 10.47 11.00
C THR A 173 1.11 10.47 12.16
N MET A 174 2.33 10.02 11.91
CA MET A 174 3.43 10.03 12.88
C MET A 174 4.17 11.38 12.95
N GLY A 175 3.76 12.39 12.17
CA GLY A 175 4.30 13.75 12.22
C GLY A 175 5.42 14.04 11.22
N TYR A 176 5.69 13.13 10.27
CA TYR A 176 6.61 13.40 9.17
C TYR A 176 5.91 14.24 8.11
N HIS A 177 6.23 15.54 8.08
CA HIS A 177 5.66 16.49 7.15
C HIS A 177 6.65 16.93 6.09
N MET A 178 6.21 16.93 4.83
CA MET A 178 7.00 17.48 3.73
C MET A 178 6.43 18.84 3.32
N THR A 179 7.16 19.90 3.63
CA THR A 179 6.85 21.25 3.18
C THR A 179 7.87 21.72 2.15
N LYS A 180 7.44 22.49 1.15
CA LYS A 180 8.38 23.20 0.26
C LYS A 180 9.28 24.10 1.12
N LEU A 181 10.60 23.97 0.92
CA LEU A 181 11.61 24.90 1.46
C LEU A 181 11.36 26.33 0.97
#